data_AF-A0A7L5E6Z6-F1
#
_entry.id   AF-A0A7L5E6Z6-F1
#
_cell.length_a   1.000
_cell.length_b   1.000
_cell.length_c   1.000
_cell.angle_alpha   90.00
_cell.angle_beta   90.00
_cell.angle_gamma   90.00
#
_symmetry.space_group_name_H-M   'P 1'
#
loop_
_entity.id
_entity.type
_entity.pdbx_description
1 polymer ?
#
loop_
_entity_poly.entity_id
_entity_poly.type
_entity_poly.pdbx_seq_one_letter_code
_entity_poly.pdbx_strand_id
1 'polypeptide(L)' 'MQKSPFGMSPDEYQAWQAQENAHAREYLFSIGQPLVYEKDGQLIAEYPDGTIKPI' A
#
# COMPACT_ATOMS: atom_id res chain seq x y z
N MET A 1 0.97 -6.05 -20.96
CA MET A 1 1.42 -7.07 -19.99
C MET A 1 2.27 -6.38 -18.95
N GLN A 2 1.82 -6.33 -17.70
CA GLN A 2 2.59 -5.78 -16.59
C GLN A 2 3.79 -6.72 -16.35
N LYS A 3 5.01 -6.19 -16.30
CA LYS A 3 6.20 -7.02 -16.02
C LYS A 3 5.99 -7.71 -14.67
N SER A 4 6.45 -8.95 -14.56
CA SER A 4 6.48 -9.65 -13.28
C SER A 4 7.45 -8.92 -12.32
N PRO A 5 7.07 -8.67 -11.05
CA PRO A 5 7.94 -8.06 -10.06
C PRO A 5 9.25 -8.83 -9.85
N PHE A 6 9.22 -10.15 -10.09
CA PHE A 6 10.37 -11.04 -9.97
C PHE A 6 11.45 -10.82 -11.06
N GLY A 7 11.15 -10.05 -12.10
CA GLY A 7 12.08 -9.73 -13.19
C GLY A 7 12.42 -8.24 -13.30
N MET A 8 12.01 -7.42 -12.33
CA MET A 8 12.28 -5.98 -12.32
C MET A 8 13.68 -5.69 -11.78
N SER A 9 14.32 -4.64 -12.29
CA SER A 9 15.49 -4.06 -11.61
C SER A 9 15.07 -3.45 -10.26
N PRO A 10 16.02 -3.16 -9.35
CA PRO A 10 15.69 -2.50 -8.08
C PRO A 10 14.92 -1.19 -8.25
N ASP A 11 15.28 -0.36 -9.23
CA ASP A 11 14.62 0.92 -9.51
C ASP A 11 13.21 0.73 -10.09
N GLU A 12 13.05 -0.23 -11.00
CA GLU A 12 11.74 -0.59 -11.56
C GLU A 12 10.82 -1.15 -10.46
N TYR A 13 11.37 -1.98 -9.58
CA TYR A 13 10.64 -2.56 -8.46
C TYR A 13 10.18 -1.50 -7.45
N GLN A 14 11.03 -0.53 -7.12
CA GLN A 14 10.68 0.61 -6.25
C GLN A 14 9.53 1.44 -6.87
N ALA A 15 9.63 1.75 -8.16
CA ALA A 15 8.58 2.50 -8.86
C ALA A 15 7.26 1.71 -8.91
N TRP A 16 7.32 0.41 -9.21
CA TRP A 16 6.16 -0.47 -9.20
C TRP A 16 5.54 -0.56 -7.80
N GLN A 17 6.34 -0.77 -6.76
CA GLN A 17 5.84 -0.84 -5.38
C GLN A 17 5.13 0.45 -4.95
N ALA A 18 5.67 1.62 -5.30
CA ALA A 18 5.03 2.90 -5.01
C ALA A 18 3.67 3.04 -5.73
N GLN A 19 3.58 2.62 -7.00
CA GLN A 19 2.34 2.64 -7.76
C GLN A 19 1.29 1.69 -7.18
N GLU A 20 1.66 0.45 -6.87
CA GLU A 20 0.75 -0.53 -6.30
C GLU A 20 0.27 -0.13 -4.91
N ASN A 21 1.14 0.45 -4.07
CA ASN A 21 0.75 0.96 -2.76
C ASN A 21 -0.27 2.10 -2.88
N ALA A 22 -0.06 3.04 -3.81
CA ALA A 22 -1.03 4.10 -4.08
C ALA A 22 -2.37 3.52 -4.56
N HIS A 23 -2.33 2.57 -5.50
CA HIS A 23 -3.52 1.92 -6.02
C HIS A 23 -4.30 1.15 -4.95
N ALA A 24 -3.61 0.36 -4.12
CA ALA A 24 -4.23 -0.39 -3.03
C ALA A 24 -4.90 0.55 -2.02
N ARG A 25 -4.22 1.65 -1.65
CA ARG A 25 -4.77 2.68 -0.75
C ARG A 25 -6.03 3.31 -1.33
N GLU A 26 -5.98 3.77 -2.57
CA GLU A 26 -7.12 4.38 -3.27
C GLU A 26 -8.30 3.41 -3.37
N TYR A 27 -8.03 2.15 -3.74
CA TYR A 27 -9.06 1.13 -3.84
C TYR A 27 -9.72 0.85 -2.49
N LEU A 28 -8.95 0.56 -1.44
CA LEU A 28 -9.47 0.29 -0.10
C LEU A 28 -10.31 1.46 0.40
N PHE A 29 -9.83 2.68 0.19
CA PHE A 29 -10.55 3.87 0.61
C PHE A 29 -11.84 4.08 -0.16
N SER A 30 -11.86 3.76 -1.46
CA SER A 30 -13.07 3.85 -2.28
C SER A 30 -14.19 2.92 -1.82
N ILE A 31 -13.85 1.79 -1.17
CA ILE A 31 -14.81 0.81 -0.62
C ILE A 31 -15.01 0.97 0.90
N GLY A 32 -14.48 2.04 1.50
CA GLY A 32 -14.63 2.33 2.93
C GLY A 32 -13.84 1.41 3.85
N GLN A 33 -12.82 0.71 3.34
CA GLN A 33 -11.94 -0.14 4.13
C GLN A 33 -10.65 0.61 4.51
N PRO A 34 -10.08 0.35 5.71
CA PRO A 34 -8.79 0.88 6.06
C PRO A 34 -7.65 0.13 5.35
N LEU A 35 -6.56 0.82 5.10
CA LEU A 35 -5.28 0.22 4.73
C LEU A 35 -4.57 -0.22 6.00
N VAL A 36 -4.30 -1.52 6.13
CA VAL A 36 -3.60 -2.11 7.27
C VAL A 36 -2.17 -2.47 6.89
N TYR A 37 -1.21 -2.02 7.69
CA TYR A 37 0.21 -2.30 7.47
C TYR A 37 0.98 -2.29 8.79
N GLU A 38 2.15 -2.92 8.78
CA GLU A 38 3.09 -2.87 9.90
C GLU A 38 3.96 -1.61 9.80
N LYS A 39 4.09 -0.89 10.90
CA LYS A 39 4.98 0.26 11.07
C LYS A 39 5.66 0.17 12.42
N ASP A 40 6.99 0.20 12.43
CA ASP A 40 7.80 0.13 13.65
C ASP A 40 7.47 -1.09 14.55
N GLY A 41 7.14 -2.23 13.93
CA GLY A 41 6.76 -3.47 14.63
C GLY A 41 5.33 -3.49 15.19
N GLN A 42 4.52 -2.48 14.87
CA GLN A 42 3.11 -2.40 15.27
C GLN A 42 2.20 -2.41 14.04
N LEU A 43 1.08 -3.14 14.12
CA LEU A 43 0.04 -3.07 13.12
C LEU A 43 -0.75 -1.76 13.28
N ILE A 44 -0.90 -1.04 12.17
CA ILE A 44 -1.70 0.18 12.11
C ILE A 44 -2.73 0.10 10.98
N ALA A 45 -3.91 0.65 11.24
CA ALA A 45 -4.98 0.88 10.30
C ALA A 45 -5.01 2.37 9.94
N GLU A 46 -4.88 2.68 8.66
CA GLU A 46 -5.08 4.01 8.10
C GLU A 46 -6.44 4.06 7.41
N TYR A 47 -7.24 5.06 7.73
CA TYR A 47 -8.62 5.23 7.24
C TYR A 47 -8.70 6.33 6.16
N PRO A 48 -9.78 6.33 5.35
CA PRO A 48 -9.95 7.31 4.26
C PRO A 48 -10.01 8.78 4.71
N ASP A 49 -10.42 9.01 5.96
CA ASP A 49 -10.48 10.32 6.60
C ASP A 49 -9.11 10.81 7.10
N GLY A 50 -8.05 10.01 6.90
CA GLY A 50 -6.70 10.28 7.38
C GLY A 50 -6.45 9.84 8.83
N THR A 51 -7.45 9.24 9.49
CA THR A 51 -7.27 8.69 10.83
C THR A 51 -6.30 7.50 10.78
N ILE A 52 -5.32 7.45 11.68
CA ILE A 52 -4.41 6.32 11.85
C ILE A 52 -4.59 5.76 13.26
N LYS A 53 -4.80 4.46 13.38
CA LYS A 53 -4.96 3.77 14.67
C LYS A 53 -4.13 2.50 14.75
N PRO A 54 -3.53 2.19 15.91
CA PRO A 54 -3.00 0.87 16.15
C PRO A 54 -4.12 -0.17 16.18
N ILE A 55 -3.79 -1.40 15.76
CA ILE A 55 -4.65 -2.59 15.85
C ILE A 55 -4.19 -3.47 17.00
#